data_AF-M7AYE9-F1
#
_entry.id   AF-M7AYE9-F1
#
_cell.length_a   1.000
_cell.length_b   1.000
_cell.length_c   1.000
_cell.angle_alpha   90.00
_cell.angle_beta   90.00
_cell.angle_gamma   90.00
#
_symmetry.space_group_name_H-M   'P 1'
#
loop_
_entity.id
_entity.type
_entity.pdbx_description
1 polymer ?
#
loop_
_entity_poly.entity_id
_entity_poly.type
_entity_poly.pdbx_seq_one_letter_code
_entity_poly.pdbx_strand_id
1 'polypeptide(L)'
;WQTPASSAPTAKGVERKYFAPSKGYEFLFCYPSPCSLVVSAVNERERHGQQAPAPKAKEAKHLDLFGRKGYSSGGLQLRIANQQTILNRHNFNSWAAVGKFKDNLPQGSQQEFLVDEGKAVAKTSLQASLDSADAAARTITSGMVMRREAWLQESGLPPEVQNTLPDLPFEGSGLF
;
A
#
# COMPACT_ATOMS: atom_id res chain seq x y z
N TRP A 1 11.21 -7.73 -3.05
CA TRP A 1 11.72 -9.10 -3.21
C TRP A 1 13.17 -9.29 -2.79
N GLN A 2 14.10 -8.37 -3.11
CA GLN A 2 15.53 -8.51 -2.77
C GLN A 2 15.84 -8.29 -1.28
N THR A 3 15.21 -7.30 -0.65
CA THR A 3 15.31 -7.01 0.79
C THR A 3 13.92 -6.82 1.40
N PRO A 4 13.19 -7.92 1.65
CA PRO A 4 11.78 -7.87 2.04
C PRO A 4 11.49 -7.12 3.33
N ALA A 5 12.27 -7.37 4.39
CA ALA A 5 12.04 -6.82 5.72
C ALA A 5 12.37 -5.32 5.77
N SER A 6 13.45 -4.94 5.10
CA SER A 6 13.95 -3.56 5.01
C SER A 6 13.13 -2.67 4.06
N SER A 7 12.24 -3.26 3.25
CA SER A 7 11.42 -2.49 2.32
C SER A 7 10.38 -1.60 3.06
N ALA A 8 10.30 -0.34 2.62
CA ALA A 8 9.27 0.58 3.09
C ALA A 8 7.87 0.09 2.65
N PRO A 9 6.82 0.29 3.47
CA PRO A 9 5.46 -0.17 3.15
C PRO A 9 4.89 0.50 1.91
N THR A 10 5.24 1.77 1.71
CA THR A 10 4.86 2.55 0.53
C THR A 10 6.11 3.19 -0.08
N ALA A 11 6.11 3.36 -1.40
CA ALA A 11 7.16 4.12 -2.07
C ALA A 11 7.06 5.60 -1.69
N LYS A 12 8.20 6.23 -1.38
CA LYS A 12 8.25 7.63 -0.93
C LYS A 12 7.57 8.55 -1.94
N GLY A 13 6.64 9.38 -1.46
CA GLY A 13 5.97 10.40 -2.26
C GLY A 13 4.84 9.90 -3.16
N VAL A 14 4.63 8.59 -3.33
CA VAL A 14 3.52 8.04 -4.14
C VAL A 14 2.17 8.44 -3.55
N GLU A 15 2.05 8.46 -2.23
CA GLU A 15 0.85 8.91 -1.53
C GLU A 15 0.43 10.34 -1.87
N ARG A 16 1.38 11.23 -2.23
CA ARG A 16 1.09 12.63 -2.60
C ARG A 16 0.56 12.77 -4.02
N LYS A 17 0.71 11.74 -4.86
CA LYS A 17 0.24 11.74 -6.25
C LYS A 17 -1.26 11.51 -6.35
N TYR A 18 -1.86 10.83 -5.36
CA TYR A 18 -3.25 10.39 -5.41
C TYR A 18 -4.09 11.17 -4.41
N PHE A 19 -5.09 11.88 -4.92
CA PHE A 19 -6.02 12.63 -4.09
C PHE A 19 -6.93 11.68 -3.30
N ALA A 20 -7.03 11.91 -1.99
CA ALA A 20 -7.96 11.20 -1.11
C ALA A 20 -9.34 11.89 -1.19
N PRO A 21 -10.44 11.18 -1.48
CA PRO A 21 -11.75 11.79 -1.56
C PRO A 21 -12.12 12.45 -0.23
N SER A 22 -12.64 13.67 -0.31
CA SER A 22 -13.01 14.49 0.85
C SER A 22 -14.48 14.33 1.19
N LYS A 23 -14.76 14.18 2.49
CA LYS A 23 -16.03 14.10 3.22
C LYS A 23 -16.58 12.69 3.47
N GLY A 24 -16.38 12.21 4.69
CA GLY A 24 -17.03 11.04 5.27
C GLY A 24 -16.21 9.74 5.23
N TYR A 25 -15.04 9.76 4.58
CA TYR A 25 -14.16 8.60 4.40
C TYR A 25 -12.69 8.89 4.72
N GLU A 26 -12.38 10.04 5.31
CA GLU A 26 -11.02 10.46 5.67
C GLU A 26 -10.34 9.43 6.57
N PHE A 27 -11.12 8.77 7.43
CA PHE A 27 -10.65 7.73 8.34
C PHE A 27 -10.03 6.54 7.60
N LEU A 28 -10.45 6.22 6.37
CA LEU A 28 -9.87 5.13 5.56
C LEU A 28 -8.47 5.45 5.04
N PHE A 29 -8.08 6.74 5.06
CA PHE A 29 -6.83 7.22 4.49
C PHE A 29 -5.85 7.76 5.54
N CYS A 30 -6.31 7.94 6.78
CA CYS A 30 -5.50 8.36 7.92
C CYS A 30 -5.17 7.18 8.82
N TYR A 31 -4.00 7.21 9.46
CA TYR A 31 -3.70 6.28 10.54
C TYR A 31 -4.71 6.46 11.67
N PRO A 32 -5.45 5.41 12.06
CA PRO A 32 -6.26 5.50 13.25
C PRO A 32 -5.29 5.67 14.43
N SER A 33 -5.41 6.81 15.12
CA SER A 33 -4.72 6.98 16.39
C SER A 33 -5.28 5.92 17.36
N PRO A 34 -4.41 5.15 18.04
CA PRO A 34 -4.90 4.20 19.02
C PRO A 34 -5.67 4.98 20.10
N CYS A 35 -6.97 4.72 20.23
CA CYS A 35 -7.90 5.54 21.01
C CYS A 35 -7.56 5.51 22.51
N SER A 36 -7.82 6.63 23.21
CA SER A 36 -7.12 6.98 24.44
C SER A 36 -7.38 6.08 25.63
N LEU A 37 -8.53 5.42 25.78
CA LEU A 37 -8.84 4.65 27.01
C LEU A 37 -7.94 3.40 27.13
N VAL A 38 -7.81 2.64 26.04
CA VAL A 38 -6.95 1.45 25.98
C VAL A 38 -5.48 1.86 26.08
N VAL A 39 -5.08 2.92 25.38
CA VAL A 39 -3.71 3.46 25.45
C VAL A 39 -3.38 3.97 26.86
N SER A 40 -4.32 4.62 27.54
CA SER A 40 -4.13 5.11 28.90
C SER A 40 -3.99 3.96 29.89
N ALA A 41 -4.82 2.93 29.78
CA ALA A 41 -4.70 1.72 30.59
C ALA A 41 -3.36 0.99 30.35
N VAL A 42 -2.88 0.93 29.11
CA VAL A 42 -1.55 0.38 28.77
C VAL A 42 -0.44 1.22 29.39
N ASN A 43 -0.49 2.55 29.24
CA ASN A 43 0.51 3.47 29.79
C ASN A 43 0.54 3.42 31.33
N GLU A 44 -0.62 3.33 31.99
CA GLU A 44 -0.67 3.14 33.44
C GLU A 44 -0.06 1.80 33.86
N ARG A 45 -0.35 0.72 33.14
CA ARG A 45 0.25 -0.59 33.43
C ARG A 45 1.77 -0.60 33.27
N GLU A 46 2.30 0.11 32.27
CA GLU A 46 3.74 0.31 32.09
C GLU A 46 4.35 1.14 33.23
N ARG A 47 3.68 2.21 33.67
CA ARG A 47 4.11 3.03 34.82
C ARG A 47 4.18 2.24 36.13
N HIS A 48 3.31 1.24 36.32
CA HIS A 48 3.32 0.39 37.50
C HIS A 48 4.32 -0.78 37.41
N GLY A 49 5.16 -0.85 36.36
CA GLY A 49 6.20 -1.88 36.24
C GLY A 49 5.68 -3.31 36.06
N GLN A 50 4.38 -3.49 35.77
CA GLN A 50 3.73 -4.81 35.64
C GLN A 50 4.00 -5.49 34.28
N GLN A 51 4.97 -5.01 33.51
CA GLN A 51 5.38 -5.64 32.27
C GLN A 51 6.16 -6.92 32.59
N ALA A 52 5.69 -8.05 32.07
CA ALA A 52 6.42 -9.30 32.14
C ALA A 52 7.83 -9.13 31.51
N PRO A 53 8.87 -9.82 32.02
CA PRO A 53 10.19 -9.76 31.41
C PRO A 53 10.09 -10.24 29.94
N ALA A 54 10.57 -9.42 29.00
CA ALA A 54 10.58 -9.60 27.55
C ALA A 54 10.66 -11.08 27.09
N PRO A 55 9.67 -11.62 26.35
CA PRO A 55 9.65 -11.62 24.87
C PRO A 55 8.31 -11.14 24.23
N LYS A 56 7.20 -11.24 24.97
CA LYS A 56 5.84 -10.91 24.50
C LYS A 56 5.66 -9.45 24.06
N ALA A 57 6.43 -8.53 24.65
CA ALA A 57 6.43 -7.13 24.25
C ALA A 57 7.11 -6.89 22.88
N LYS A 58 8.08 -7.72 22.50
CA LYS A 58 8.74 -7.64 21.18
C LYS A 58 7.80 -8.15 20.09
N GLU A 59 7.12 -9.25 20.34
CA GLU A 59 6.09 -9.83 19.45
C GLU A 59 4.95 -8.84 19.19
N ALA A 60 4.41 -8.22 20.25
CA ALA A 60 3.35 -7.22 20.12
C ALA A 60 3.78 -6.01 19.28
N LYS A 61 5.04 -5.55 19.43
CA LYS A 61 5.61 -4.46 18.62
C LYS A 61 5.79 -4.84 17.15
N HIS A 62 6.22 -6.07 16.88
CA HIS A 62 6.32 -6.59 15.51
C HIS A 62 4.94 -6.70 14.86
N LEU A 63 3.97 -7.28 15.57
CA LEU A 63 2.60 -7.41 15.07
C LEU A 63 1.97 -6.04 14.78
N ASP A 64 2.16 -5.07 15.67
CA ASP A 64 1.72 -3.69 15.46
C ASP A 64 2.41 -3.09 14.22
N LEU A 65 3.74 -3.24 14.07
CA LEU A 65 4.44 -2.78 12.88
C LEU A 65 3.86 -3.40 11.60
N PHE A 66 3.55 -4.70 11.56
CA PHE A 66 2.91 -5.33 10.40
C PHE A 66 1.51 -4.79 10.15
N GLY A 67 0.70 -4.63 11.19
CA GLY A 67 -0.62 -4.02 11.08
C GLY A 67 -0.54 -2.62 10.47
N ARG A 68 0.44 -1.82 10.91
CA ARG A 68 0.78 -0.52 10.35
C ARG A 68 1.17 -0.63 8.87
N LYS A 69 2.12 -1.50 8.51
CA LYS A 69 2.53 -1.70 7.09
C LYS A 69 1.35 -2.10 6.21
N GLY A 70 0.51 -3.02 6.67
CA GLY A 70 -0.68 -3.49 5.97
C GLY A 70 -1.71 -2.39 5.77
N TYR A 71 -1.99 -1.61 6.82
CA TYR A 71 -2.90 -0.48 6.76
C TYR A 71 -2.44 0.60 5.77
N SER A 72 -1.16 1.01 5.83
CA SER A 72 -0.60 2.00 4.89
C SER A 72 -0.67 1.54 3.44
N SER A 73 -0.31 0.29 3.18
CA SER A 73 -0.28 -0.26 1.83
C SER A 73 -1.70 -0.43 1.26
N GLY A 74 -2.64 -0.93 2.07
CA GLY A 74 -4.05 -1.05 1.69
C GLY A 74 -4.71 0.30 1.46
N GLY A 75 -4.46 1.29 2.34
CA GLY A 75 -4.93 2.65 2.17
C GLY A 75 -4.39 3.31 0.89
N LEU A 76 -3.12 3.08 0.54
CA LEU A 76 -2.54 3.56 -0.71
C LEU A 76 -3.21 2.90 -1.93
N GLN A 77 -3.37 1.57 -1.94
CA GLN A 77 -4.08 0.87 -3.02
C GLN A 77 -5.49 1.41 -3.21
N LEU A 78 -6.20 1.69 -2.12
CA LEU A 78 -7.54 2.28 -2.17
C LEU A 78 -7.53 3.70 -2.80
N ARG A 79 -6.55 4.55 -2.46
CA ARG A 79 -6.40 5.88 -3.10
C ARG A 79 -6.15 5.76 -4.60
N ILE A 80 -5.27 4.84 -4.99
CA ILE A 80 -4.93 4.59 -6.40
C ILE A 80 -6.17 4.10 -7.16
N ALA A 81 -6.88 3.10 -6.64
CA ALA A 81 -8.09 2.55 -7.24
C ALA A 81 -9.21 3.60 -7.37
N ASN A 82 -9.36 4.46 -6.36
CA ASN A 82 -10.34 5.55 -6.41
C ASN A 82 -10.00 6.56 -7.51
N GLN A 83 -8.73 6.98 -7.62
CA GLN A 83 -8.28 7.87 -8.69
C GLN A 83 -8.42 7.23 -10.08
N GLN A 84 -8.05 5.95 -10.23
CA GLN A 84 -8.29 5.20 -11.46
C GLN A 84 -9.76 5.18 -11.84
N THR A 85 -10.66 5.00 -10.88
CA THR A 85 -12.11 4.99 -11.12
C THR A 85 -12.60 6.35 -11.63
N ILE A 86 -12.16 7.46 -11.01
CA ILE A 86 -12.52 8.82 -11.43
C ILE A 86 -12.00 9.11 -12.85
N LEU A 87 -10.72 8.80 -13.10
CA LEU A 87 -10.09 9.01 -14.41
C LEU A 87 -10.74 8.16 -15.49
N ASN A 88 -10.98 6.87 -15.22
CA ASN A 88 -11.62 5.97 -16.18
C ASN A 88 -13.06 6.39 -16.47
N ARG A 89 -13.81 6.88 -15.47
CA ARG A 89 -15.15 7.43 -15.67
C ARG A 89 -15.12 8.68 -16.55
N HIS A 90 -14.20 9.62 -16.28
CA HIS A 90 -14.04 10.79 -17.13
C HIS A 90 -13.70 10.38 -18.56
N ASN A 91 -12.73 9.48 -18.72
CA ASN A 91 -12.31 8.98 -20.01
C ASN A 91 -13.47 8.34 -20.78
N PHE A 92 -14.23 7.45 -20.14
CA PHE A 92 -15.42 6.83 -20.72
C PHE A 92 -16.42 7.87 -21.21
N ASN A 93 -16.70 8.89 -20.40
CA ASN A 93 -17.60 9.98 -20.77
C ASN A 93 -17.05 10.84 -21.92
N SER A 94 -15.75 11.13 -21.93
CA SER A 94 -15.09 11.89 -23.01
C SER A 94 -15.14 11.13 -24.33
N TRP A 95 -14.80 9.85 -24.36
CA TRP A 95 -14.92 9.01 -25.56
C TRP A 95 -16.37 8.86 -26.03
N ALA A 96 -17.32 8.72 -25.11
CA ALA A 96 -18.74 8.70 -25.44
C ALA A 96 -19.22 10.03 -26.05
N ALA A 97 -18.66 11.16 -25.62
CA ALA A 97 -18.96 12.48 -26.19
C ALA A 97 -18.32 12.64 -27.57
N VAL A 98 -17.02 12.33 -27.70
CA VAL A 98 -16.30 12.30 -28.98
C VAL A 98 -17.05 11.48 -30.03
N GLY A 99 -17.56 10.31 -29.67
CA GLY A 99 -18.33 9.46 -30.58
C GLY A 99 -19.54 10.18 -31.21
N LYS A 100 -20.12 11.17 -30.53
CA LYS A 100 -21.23 11.99 -31.02
C LYS A 100 -20.79 13.13 -31.93
N PHE A 101 -19.53 13.57 -31.81
CA PHE A 101 -18.99 14.72 -32.54
C PHE A 101 -17.99 14.35 -33.63
N LYS A 102 -17.62 13.06 -33.74
CA LYS A 102 -16.62 12.61 -34.72
C LYS A 102 -16.98 13.03 -36.15
N ASP A 103 -18.26 13.07 -36.50
CA ASP A 103 -18.69 13.41 -37.86
C ASP A 103 -18.72 14.93 -38.12
N ASN A 104 -18.50 15.76 -37.09
CA ASN A 104 -18.62 17.23 -37.13
C ASN A 104 -17.28 17.99 -37.09
N LEU A 105 -16.15 17.31 -36.89
CA LEU A 105 -14.83 17.94 -36.82
C LEU A 105 -14.16 18.05 -38.21
N PRO A 106 -13.17 18.92 -38.42
CA PRO A 106 -12.43 18.99 -39.70
C PRO A 106 -11.61 17.72 -39.95
N GLN A 107 -11.69 17.14 -41.15
CA GLN A 107 -11.10 15.82 -41.50
C GLN A 107 -9.61 15.63 -41.16
N GLY A 108 -8.82 16.71 -41.09
CA GLY A 108 -7.37 16.64 -40.79
C GLY A 108 -7.00 16.68 -39.30
N SER A 109 -7.79 17.35 -38.46
CA SER A 109 -7.45 17.60 -37.04
C SER A 109 -8.11 16.61 -36.07
N GLN A 110 -9.12 15.87 -36.52
CA GLN A 110 -9.80 14.83 -35.74
C GLN A 110 -8.84 13.77 -35.22
N GLN A 111 -7.98 13.27 -36.10
CA GLN A 111 -7.18 12.08 -35.84
C GLN A 111 -6.04 12.39 -34.88
N GLU A 112 -5.43 13.57 -34.99
CA GLU A 112 -4.31 13.99 -34.14
C GLU A 112 -4.76 14.27 -32.71
N PHE A 113 -5.85 15.04 -32.54
CA PHE A 113 -6.44 15.31 -31.21
C PHE A 113 -6.83 14.01 -30.48
N LEU A 114 -7.50 13.09 -31.17
CA LEU A 114 -7.93 11.83 -30.59
C LEU A 114 -6.77 10.92 -30.19
N VAL A 115 -5.70 10.92 -30.98
CA VAL A 115 -4.50 10.14 -30.70
C VAL A 115 -3.76 10.70 -29.48
N ASP A 116 -3.62 12.02 -29.37
CA ASP A 116 -2.87 12.62 -28.26
C ASP A 116 -3.61 12.54 -26.94
N GLU A 117 -4.92 12.80 -26.93
CA GLU A 117 -5.73 12.63 -25.72
C GLU A 117 -5.79 11.14 -25.31
N GLY A 118 -5.96 10.23 -26.27
CA GLY A 118 -5.90 8.80 -26.02
C GLY A 118 -4.57 8.33 -25.42
N LYS A 119 -3.44 8.84 -25.93
CA LYS A 119 -2.10 8.56 -25.37
C LYS A 119 -1.94 9.09 -23.96
N ALA A 120 -2.37 10.33 -23.69
CA ALA A 120 -2.27 10.94 -22.36
C ALA A 120 -3.07 10.14 -21.32
N VAL A 121 -4.26 9.69 -21.68
CA VAL A 121 -5.11 8.87 -20.79
C VAL A 121 -4.50 7.48 -20.59
N ALA A 122 -4.10 6.79 -21.66
CA ALA A 122 -3.48 5.48 -21.57
C ALA A 122 -2.22 5.50 -20.67
N LYS A 123 -1.39 6.54 -20.82
CA LYS A 123 -0.20 6.75 -20.00
C LYS A 123 -0.55 6.93 -18.52
N THR A 124 -1.58 7.72 -18.21
CA THR A 124 -2.01 7.96 -16.82
C THR A 124 -2.60 6.69 -16.18
N SER A 125 -3.42 5.94 -16.92
CA SER A 125 -3.99 4.67 -16.46
C SER A 125 -2.91 3.60 -16.23
N LEU A 126 -1.90 3.54 -17.12
CA LEU A 126 -0.74 2.67 -16.97
C LEU A 126 0.05 3.01 -15.69
N GLN A 127 0.35 4.29 -15.46
CA GLN A 127 1.09 4.71 -14.26
C GLN A 127 0.34 4.35 -12.97
N ALA A 128 -0.97 4.57 -12.93
CA ALA A 128 -1.78 4.20 -11.78
C ALA A 128 -1.79 2.67 -11.56
N SER A 129 -1.83 1.89 -12.64
CA SER A 129 -1.76 0.42 -12.55
C SER A 129 -0.40 -0.06 -12.04
N LEU A 130 0.69 0.57 -12.47
CA LEU A 130 2.04 0.29 -11.97
C LEU A 130 2.17 0.61 -10.47
N ASP A 131 1.67 1.77 -10.04
CA ASP A 131 1.72 2.17 -8.63
C ASP A 131 0.85 1.23 -7.76
N SER A 132 -0.30 0.77 -8.28
CA SER A 132 -1.16 -0.23 -7.61
C SER A 132 -0.45 -1.58 -7.48
N ALA A 133 0.22 -2.04 -8.54
CA ALA A 133 0.99 -3.27 -8.54
C ALA A 133 2.19 -3.21 -7.56
N ASP A 134 2.91 -2.08 -7.49
CA ASP A 134 3.99 -1.88 -6.51
C ASP A 134 3.43 -1.93 -5.08
N ALA A 135 2.32 -1.24 -4.80
CA ALA A 135 1.68 -1.28 -3.50
C ALA A 135 1.20 -2.70 -3.13
N ALA A 136 0.66 -3.46 -4.08
CA ALA A 136 0.30 -4.87 -3.88
C ALA A 136 1.52 -5.74 -3.57
N ALA A 137 2.60 -5.57 -4.34
CA ALA A 137 3.85 -6.30 -4.11
C ALA A 137 4.44 -6.01 -2.72
N ARG A 138 4.38 -4.76 -2.24
CA ARG A 138 4.83 -4.38 -0.88
C ARG A 138 3.96 -4.97 0.23
N THR A 139 2.64 -5.05 0.02
CA THR A 139 1.73 -5.75 0.95
C THR A 139 2.09 -7.23 1.05
N ILE A 140 2.27 -7.91 -0.09
CA ILE A 140 2.65 -9.32 -0.11
C ILE A 140 4.01 -9.52 0.55
N THR A 141 4.98 -8.66 0.24
CA THR A 141 6.31 -8.66 0.87
C THR A 141 6.20 -8.53 2.39
N SER A 142 5.38 -7.61 2.89
CA SER A 142 5.17 -7.44 4.34
C SER A 142 4.54 -8.68 4.98
N GLY A 143 3.54 -9.28 4.34
CA GLY A 143 2.92 -10.52 4.80
C GLY A 143 3.88 -11.71 4.81
N MET A 144 4.76 -11.80 3.81
CA MET A 144 5.80 -12.84 3.75
C MET A 144 6.82 -12.68 4.89
N VAL A 145 7.30 -11.46 5.15
CA VAL A 145 8.22 -11.19 6.28
C VAL A 145 7.56 -11.57 7.61
N MET A 146 6.27 -11.24 7.79
CA MET A 146 5.51 -11.64 8.99
C MET A 146 5.49 -13.15 9.16
N ARG A 147 5.28 -13.90 8.08
CA ARG A 147 5.32 -15.36 8.10
C ARG A 147 6.73 -15.89 8.42
N ARG A 148 7.78 -15.34 7.80
CA ARG A 148 9.17 -15.73 8.09
C ARG A 148 9.48 -15.53 9.57
N GLU A 149 9.17 -14.36 10.12
CA GLU A 149 9.42 -14.06 11.53
C GLU A 149 8.67 -15.00 12.48
N ALA A 150 7.39 -15.31 12.20
CA ALA A 150 6.62 -16.25 13.01
C ALA A 150 7.25 -17.66 13.05
N TRP A 151 7.69 -18.18 11.90
CA TRP A 151 8.37 -19.48 11.84
C TRP A 151 9.75 -19.45 12.51
N LEU A 152 10.49 -18.35 12.39
CA LEU A 152 11.81 -18.21 13.03
C LEU A 152 11.70 -18.15 14.56
N GLN A 153 10.65 -17.53 15.09
CA GLN A 153 10.43 -17.51 16.54
C GLN A 153 10.23 -18.92 17.12
N GLU A 154 9.51 -19.79 16.40
CA GLU A 154 9.28 -21.18 16.81
C GLU A 154 10.46 -22.12 16.49
N SER A 155 11.44 -21.67 15.69
CA SER A 155 12.53 -22.52 15.20
C SER A 155 13.62 -22.85 16.24
N GLY A 156 13.69 -22.08 17.34
CA GLY A 156 14.77 -22.20 18.33
C GLY A 156 16.15 -21.74 17.83
N LEU A 157 16.25 -21.12 16.65
CA LEU A 157 17.51 -20.63 16.09
C LEU A 157 18.10 -19.47 16.90
N PRO A 158 19.43 -19.25 16.88
CA PRO A 158 20.05 -18.11 17.56
C PRO A 158 19.52 -16.75 17.06
N PRO A 159 19.43 -15.72 17.92
CA PRO A 159 18.90 -14.40 17.55
C PRO A 159 19.61 -13.76 16.34
N GLU A 160 20.90 -14.00 16.16
CA GLU A 160 21.70 -13.48 15.05
C GLU A 160 21.18 -13.99 13.69
N VAL A 161 20.77 -15.27 13.67
CA VAL A 161 20.20 -15.93 12.49
C VAL A 161 18.74 -15.47 12.30
N GLN A 162 17.96 -15.36 13.38
CA GLN A 162 16.58 -14.88 13.30
C GLN A 162 16.46 -13.44 12.77
N ASN A 163 17.45 -12.57 13.03
CA ASN A 163 17.41 -11.18 12.60
C ASN A 163 17.81 -10.99 11.12
N THR A 164 18.46 -11.97 10.50
CA THR A 164 19.00 -11.87 9.13
C THR A 164 18.11 -12.59 8.10
N LEU A 165 17.56 -13.75 8.48
CA LEU A 165 16.73 -14.57 7.59
C LEU A 165 15.46 -13.89 7.04
N PRO A 166 14.76 -12.98 7.76
CA PRO A 166 13.59 -12.29 7.21
C PRO A 166 13.90 -11.44 5.98
N ASP A 167 15.12 -10.90 5.88
CA ASP A 167 15.52 -9.95 4.82
C ASP A 167 16.23 -10.63 3.63
N LEU A 168 16.35 -11.96 3.63
CA LEU A 168 16.87 -12.68 2.47
C LEU A 168 15.99 -12.45 1.22
N PRO A 169 16.56 -12.52 0.01
CA PRO A 169 15.78 -12.49 -1.22
C PRO A 169 14.68 -13.55 -1.23
N PHE A 170 13.57 -13.28 -1.90
CA PHE A 170 12.51 -14.26 -2.12
C PHE A 170 12.61 -14.84 -3.53
N GLU A 171 12.83 -16.15 -3.63
CA GLU A 171 13.01 -16.86 -4.91
C GLU A 171 11.77 -17.63 -5.39
N GLY A 172 10.69 -17.66 -4.60
CA GLY A 172 9.40 -18.23 -5.02
C GLY A 172 9.21 -19.73 -4.83
N SER A 173 10.24 -20.48 -4.43
CA SER A 173 10.19 -21.93 -4.19
C SER A 173 9.76 -22.33 -2.77
N GLY A 174 9.83 -21.41 -1.81
CA GLY A 174 9.54 -21.66 -0.40
C GLY A 174 9.43 -20.35 0.39
N LEU A 175 9.11 -20.46 1.69
CA LEU A 175 8.97 -19.28 2.55
C LEU A 175 10.31 -18.60 2.85
N PHE A 176 11.40 -19.34 2.92
CA PHE A 176 12.76 -18.82 3.14
C PHE A 176 13.53 -18.85 1.84
#